data_AF-A0A8S2Z8A2-F1
#
_entry.id   AF-A0A8S2Z8A2-F1
#
_cell.length_a   1.000
_cell.length_b   1.000
_cell.length_c   1.000
_cell.angle_alpha   90.00
_cell.angle_beta   90.00
_cell.angle_gamma   90.00
#
_symmetry.space_group_name_H-M   'P 1'
#
loop_
_entity.id
_entity.type
_entity.pdbx_description
1 polymer ?
#
loop_
_entity_poly.entity_id
_entity_poly.type
_entity_poly.pdbx_seq_one_letter_code
_entity_poly.pdbx_strand_id
1 'polypeptide(L)'
;IESVTGYRFKNLQLLEQAFTHDSMRVGNHNAATYQRLEFLGDSVLHYTITEYLYQQRPMANEGELTIARSNLVDKVKQREIASTHGLADLVAFAPGFDKTKFSGNHKFVEALIGAIHQEGGVEQAKKSIYKLWDLTYSTNKTIY
;
A
#
# COMPACT_ATOMS: atom_id res chain seq x y z
N ILE A 1 9.39 2.11 9.12
CA ILE A 1 8.34 1.18 8.60
C ILE A 1 7.42 0.70 9.72
N GLU A 2 7.89 -0.05 10.72
CA GLU A 2 7.03 -0.56 11.80
C GLU A 2 6.24 0.54 12.54
N SER A 3 6.86 1.69 12.81
CA SER A 3 6.16 2.84 13.41
C SER A 3 5.01 3.37 12.56
N VAL A 4 5.14 3.32 11.24
CA VAL A 4 4.19 3.82 10.25
C VAL A 4 3.08 2.81 10.00
N THR A 5 3.43 1.55 9.74
CA THR A 5 2.46 0.50 9.35
C THR A 5 1.93 -0.29 10.54
N GLY A 6 2.63 -0.28 11.68
CA GLY A 6 2.35 -1.19 12.80
C GLY A 6 2.82 -2.62 12.55
N TYR A 7 3.48 -2.90 11.43
CA TYR A 7 3.96 -4.23 11.07
C TYR A 7 5.48 -4.34 11.19
N ARG A 8 5.94 -5.36 11.92
CA ARG A 8 7.36 -5.70 12.06
C ARG A 8 7.70 -6.86 11.12
N PHE A 9 8.48 -6.57 10.09
CA PHE A 9 8.98 -7.57 9.16
C PHE A 9 9.95 -8.54 9.84
N LYS A 10 9.81 -9.83 9.53
CA LYS A 10 10.79 -10.87 9.88
C LYS A 10 11.79 -11.09 8.75
N ASN A 11 11.31 -11.05 7.50
CA ASN A 11 12.07 -11.14 6.28
C ASN A 11 12.33 -9.75 5.71
N LEU A 12 13.49 -9.17 6.04
CA LEU A 12 13.87 -7.86 5.54
C LEU A 12 14.10 -7.83 4.02
N GLN A 13 14.41 -8.95 3.39
CA GLN A 13 14.57 -9.01 1.92
C GLN A 13 13.25 -8.71 1.20
N LEU A 14 12.12 -9.08 1.80
CA LEU A 14 10.80 -8.78 1.25
C LEU A 14 10.49 -7.28 1.35
N LEU A 15 10.91 -6.64 2.44
CA LEU A 15 10.81 -5.20 2.61
C LEU A 15 11.74 -4.47 1.63
N GLU A 16 12.98 -4.92 1.47
CA GLU A 16 13.92 -4.39 0.48
C GLU A 16 13.37 -4.51 -0.94
N GLN A 17 12.79 -5.67 -1.29
CA GLN A 17 12.14 -5.89 -2.57
C GLN A 17 11.00 -4.87 -2.81
N ALA A 18 10.19 -4.58 -1.78
CA ALA A 18 9.10 -3.62 -1.88
C ALA A 18 9.58 -2.20 -2.24
N PHE A 19 10.82 -1.85 -1.92
CA PHE A 19 11.43 -0.55 -2.21
C PHE A 19 12.51 -0.60 -3.30
N THR A 20 12.64 -1.71 -4.04
CA THR A 20 13.62 -1.85 -5.13
C THR A 20 12.98 -1.51 -6.47
N HIS A 21 13.34 -0.35 -7.04
CA HIS A 21 12.83 0.12 -8.33
C HIS A 21 13.28 -0.79 -9.50
N ASP A 22 12.51 -0.85 -10.58
CA ASP A 22 12.77 -1.73 -11.72
C ASP A 22 14.00 -1.32 -12.55
N SER A 23 14.47 -0.09 -12.40
CA SER A 23 15.79 0.34 -12.91
C SER A 23 16.94 -0.52 -12.38
N MET A 24 16.80 -1.18 -11.22
CA MET A 24 17.79 -2.11 -10.67
C MET A 24 17.90 -3.43 -11.44
N ARG A 25 17.03 -3.71 -12.43
CA ARG A 25 17.09 -4.93 -13.24
C ARG A 25 18.16 -4.89 -14.34
N VAL A 26 18.89 -3.78 -14.50
CA VAL A 26 19.96 -3.66 -15.51
C VAL A 26 21.01 -4.73 -15.25
N GLY A 27 21.15 -5.69 -16.18
CA GLY A 27 22.10 -6.81 -16.09
C GLY A 27 21.61 -8.02 -15.28
N ASN A 28 20.45 -7.94 -14.61
CA ASN A 28 19.84 -9.08 -13.92
C ASN A 28 18.31 -9.03 -14.02
N HIS A 29 17.76 -9.70 -15.04
CA HIS A 29 16.30 -9.78 -15.24
C HIS A 29 15.55 -10.50 -14.12
N ASN A 30 16.26 -11.27 -13.27
CA ASN A 30 15.70 -11.98 -12.13
C ASN A 30 15.76 -11.17 -10.83
N ALA A 31 16.27 -9.93 -10.85
CA ALA A 31 16.26 -9.08 -9.68
C ALA A 31 14.81 -8.88 -9.19
N ALA A 32 14.60 -9.14 -7.90
CA ALA A 32 13.31 -8.99 -7.26
C ALA A 32 13.02 -7.50 -7.08
N THR A 33 11.98 -7.00 -7.75
CA THR A 33 11.55 -5.61 -7.69
C THR A 33 10.16 -5.49 -7.08
N TYR A 34 9.75 -4.25 -6.81
CA TYR A 34 8.47 -3.92 -6.21
C TYR A 34 7.26 -4.40 -7.03
N GLN A 35 7.39 -4.55 -8.35
CA GLN A 35 6.26 -4.69 -9.30
C GLN A 35 5.30 -5.84 -8.99
N ARG A 36 5.79 -7.00 -8.55
CA ARG A 36 4.91 -8.13 -8.17
C ARG A 36 4.18 -7.89 -6.85
N LEU A 37 4.84 -7.20 -5.93
CA LEU A 37 4.25 -6.82 -4.66
C LEU A 37 3.24 -5.68 -4.84
N GLU A 38 3.52 -4.72 -5.74
CA GLU A 38 2.58 -3.67 -6.17
C GLU A 38 1.27 -4.30 -6.66
N PHE A 39 1.36 -5.24 -7.60
CA PHE A 39 0.20 -5.93 -8.15
C PHE A 39 -0.66 -6.62 -7.06
N LEU A 40 -0.01 -7.33 -6.13
CA LEU A 40 -0.69 -7.97 -5.01
C LEU A 40 -1.31 -6.94 -4.06
N GLY A 41 -0.55 -5.90 -3.72
CA GLY A 41 -0.93 -4.89 -2.75
C GLY A 41 -2.09 -4.01 -3.23
N ASP A 42 -2.16 -3.69 -4.52
CA ASP A 42 -3.29 -2.97 -5.13
C ASP A 42 -4.62 -3.71 -4.89
N SER A 43 -4.64 -5.02 -5.16
CA SER A 43 -5.83 -5.85 -4.92
C SER A 43 -6.22 -5.88 -3.43
N VAL A 44 -5.23 -5.99 -2.54
CA VAL A 44 -5.47 -6.01 -1.08
C VAL A 44 -5.96 -4.66 -0.58
N LEU A 45 -5.41 -3.55 -1.09
CA LEU A 45 -5.86 -2.18 -0.79
C LEU A 45 -7.30 -1.98 -1.23
N HIS A 46 -7.61 -2.29 -2.49
CA HIS A 46 -8.95 -2.16 -3.05
C HIS A 46 -9.98 -2.97 -2.27
N TYR A 47 -9.67 -4.22 -1.93
CA TYR A 47 -10.54 -5.05 -1.10
C TYR A 47 -10.77 -4.43 0.28
N THR A 48 -9.71 -4.02 0.97
CA THR A 48 -9.78 -3.47 2.33
C THR A 48 -10.61 -2.20 2.38
N ILE A 49 -10.41 -1.28 1.43
CA ILE A 49 -11.18 -0.02 1.37
C ILE A 49 -12.63 -0.29 0.96
N THR A 50 -12.88 -1.23 0.06
CA THR A 50 -14.26 -1.63 -0.32
C THR A 50 -15.01 -2.18 0.90
N GLU A 51 -14.38 -3.10 1.65
CA GLU A 51 -14.96 -3.69 2.86
C GLU A 51 -15.23 -2.61 3.92
N TYR A 52 -14.27 -1.71 4.16
CA TYR A 52 -14.43 -0.58 5.06
C TYR A 52 -15.64 0.29 4.69
N LEU A 53 -15.73 0.73 3.44
CA LEU A 53 -16.83 1.58 2.98
C LEU A 53 -18.19 0.89 3.06
N TYR A 54 -18.25 -0.40 2.70
CA TYR A 54 -19.47 -1.20 2.81
C TYR A 54 -20.00 -1.23 4.24
N GLN A 55 -19.12 -1.39 5.23
CA GLN A 55 -19.49 -1.41 6.64
C GLN A 55 -19.83 -0.01 7.18
N GLN A 56 -19.11 1.02 6.76
CA GLN A 56 -19.28 2.38 7.29
C GLN A 56 -20.47 3.13 6.68
N ARG A 57 -20.93 2.75 5.48
CA ARG A 57 -21.98 3.47 4.75
C ARG A 57 -23.10 2.53 4.31
N PRO A 58 -23.84 1.91 5.24
CA PRO A 58 -24.85 0.89 4.92
C PRO A 58 -26.02 1.41 4.08
N MET A 59 -26.25 2.72 4.04
CA MET A 59 -27.31 3.36 3.25
C MET A 59 -26.84 3.85 1.87
N ALA A 60 -25.53 3.79 1.58
CA ALA A 60 -25.00 4.22 0.30
C ALA A 60 -25.27 3.17 -0.78
N ASN A 61 -25.60 3.63 -1.99
CA ASN A 61 -25.72 2.76 -3.16
C ASN A 61 -24.35 2.42 -3.77
N GLU A 62 -24.33 1.50 -4.73
CA GLU A 62 -23.09 1.04 -5.37
C GLU A 62 -22.28 2.18 -6.00
N GLY A 63 -22.93 3.12 -6.70
CA GLY A 63 -22.24 4.24 -7.35
C GLY A 63 -21.57 5.18 -6.35
N GLU A 64 -22.25 5.49 -5.24
CA GLU A 64 -21.69 6.29 -4.15
C GLU A 64 -20.48 5.61 -3.50
N LEU A 65 -20.56 4.29 -3.28
CA LEU A 65 -19.46 3.49 -2.75
C LEU A 65 -18.27 3.43 -3.73
N THR A 66 -18.54 3.29 -5.03
CA THR A 66 -17.50 3.27 -6.06
C THR A 66 -16.77 4.62 -6.14
N ILE A 67 -17.48 5.74 -6.08
CA ILE A 67 -16.87 7.08 -6.02
C ILE A 67 -16.04 7.25 -4.74
N ALA A 68 -16.59 6.88 -3.58
CA ALA A 68 -15.89 6.97 -2.31
C ALA A 68 -14.62 6.12 -2.28
N ARG A 69 -14.67 4.89 -2.82
CA ARG A 69 -13.49 4.03 -2.94
C ARG A 69 -12.44 4.68 -3.82
N SER A 70 -12.84 5.17 -4.98
CA SER A 70 -11.93 5.76 -5.97
C SER A 70 -11.13 6.91 -5.35
N ASN A 71 -11.78 7.78 -4.59
CA ASN A 71 -11.11 8.88 -3.87
C ASN A 71 -10.14 8.42 -2.77
N LEU A 72 -10.38 7.24 -2.17
CA LEU A 72 -9.51 6.70 -1.12
C LEU A 72 -8.33 5.91 -1.68
N VAL A 73 -8.47 5.25 -2.82
CA VAL A 73 -7.41 4.40 -3.40
C VAL A 73 -6.65 5.08 -4.53
N ASP A 74 -7.00 6.30 -4.93
CA ASP A 74 -6.34 6.96 -6.05
C ASP A 74 -4.84 7.23 -5.81
N LYS A 75 -4.15 7.49 -6.92
CA LYS A 75 -2.71 7.76 -6.93
C LYS A 75 -2.34 9.05 -6.22
N VAL A 76 -3.27 9.98 -6.00
CA VAL A 76 -3.01 11.24 -5.31
C VAL A 76 -2.96 10.96 -3.81
N LYS A 77 -3.95 10.24 -3.28
CA LYS A 77 -4.00 9.80 -1.89
C LYS A 77 -2.80 8.93 -1.52
N GLN A 78 -2.46 7.98 -2.37
CA GLN A 78 -1.28 7.14 -2.12
C GLN A 78 0.05 7.93 -2.16
N ARG A 79 0.17 8.94 -3.04
CA ARG A 79 1.35 9.82 -3.08
C ARG A 79 1.45 10.68 -1.81
N GLU A 80 0.33 11.18 -1.32
CA GLU A 80 0.26 11.92 -0.05
C GLU A 80 0.77 11.05 1.10
N ILE A 81 0.28 9.81 1.22
CA ILE A 81 0.72 8.83 2.24
C ILE A 81 2.22 8.55 2.11
N ALA A 82 2.70 8.30 0.89
CA ALA A 82 4.12 8.04 0.65
C ALA A 82 5.02 9.20 1.10
N SER A 83 4.63 10.44 0.79
CA SER A 83 5.38 11.64 1.18
C SER A 83 5.31 11.91 2.67
N THR A 84 4.13 11.78 3.27
CA THR A 84 3.89 12.03 4.71
C THR A 84 4.74 11.14 5.60
N HIS A 85 5.00 9.91 5.16
CA HIS A 85 5.76 8.92 5.93
C HIS A 85 7.20 8.69 5.43
N GLY A 86 7.68 9.53 4.50
CA GLY A 86 9.06 9.42 3.97
C GLY A 86 9.32 8.09 3.25
N LEU A 87 8.30 7.44 2.69
CA LEU A 87 8.45 6.14 2.01
C LEU A 87 9.23 6.27 0.69
N ALA A 88 9.15 7.43 0.05
CA ALA A 88 9.89 7.72 -1.18
C ALA A 88 11.42 7.68 -0.98
N ASP A 89 11.90 8.02 0.21
CA ASP A 89 13.33 8.06 0.53
C ASP A 89 13.95 6.68 0.70
N LEU A 90 13.11 5.65 0.89
CA LEU A 90 13.54 4.27 1.06
C LEU A 90 13.83 3.57 -0.28
N VAL A 91 13.47 4.21 -1.40
CA VAL A 91 13.52 3.58 -2.71
C VAL A 91 14.95 3.47 -3.22
N ALA A 92 15.36 2.23 -3.49
CA ALA A 92 16.62 1.93 -4.15
C ALA A 92 16.47 2.04 -5.68
N PHE A 93 17.35 2.80 -6.31
CA PHE A 93 17.44 2.98 -7.75
C PHE A 93 18.83 2.58 -8.25
N ALA A 94 18.92 2.24 -9.54
CA ALA A 94 20.22 1.96 -10.17
C ALA A 94 21.18 3.16 -10.09
N PRO A 95 22.50 2.93 -10.06
CA PRO A 95 23.49 3.99 -10.16
C PRO A 95 23.24 4.89 -11.36
N GLY A 96 23.28 6.22 -11.16
CA GLY A 96 23.05 7.21 -12.21
C GLY A 96 21.57 7.44 -12.57
N PHE A 97 20.62 6.81 -11.86
CA PHE A 97 19.20 7.07 -12.08
C PHE A 97 18.82 8.50 -11.65
N ASP A 98 18.18 9.24 -12.56
CA ASP A 98 17.68 10.59 -12.33
C ASP A 98 16.38 10.55 -11.51
N LYS A 99 16.52 10.72 -10.18
CA LYS A 99 15.39 10.72 -9.24
C LYS A 99 14.37 11.82 -9.53
N THR A 100 14.76 12.91 -10.20
CA THR A 100 13.83 14.03 -10.50
C THR A 100 12.75 13.63 -11.49
N LYS A 101 12.98 12.58 -12.28
CA LYS A 101 12.03 12.04 -13.26
C LYS A 101 11.06 11.02 -12.65
N PHE A 102 11.24 10.65 -11.39
CA PHE A 102 10.41 9.63 -10.75
C PHE A 102 9.18 10.24 -10.08
N SER A 103 8.00 9.92 -10.62
CA SER A 103 6.69 10.33 -10.07
C SER A 103 5.86 9.15 -9.53
N GLY A 104 6.45 7.95 -9.50
CA GLY A 104 5.78 6.68 -9.21
C GLY A 104 5.67 6.32 -7.73
N ASN A 105 5.84 7.26 -6.79
CA ASN A 105 5.91 6.95 -5.35
C ASN A 105 4.72 6.15 -4.78
N HIS A 106 3.52 6.32 -5.35
CA HIS A 106 2.32 5.55 -4.97
C HIS A 106 2.54 4.03 -5.06
N LYS A 107 3.28 3.58 -6.07
CA LYS A 107 3.54 2.16 -6.33
C LYS A 107 4.24 1.44 -5.18
N PHE A 108 5.02 2.19 -4.39
CA PHE A 108 5.72 1.65 -3.23
C PHE A 108 4.82 1.51 -2.00
N VAL A 109 3.71 2.26 -1.93
CA VAL A 109 2.68 2.04 -0.92
C VAL A 109 1.98 0.72 -1.19
N GLU A 110 1.56 0.48 -2.43
CA GLU A 110 1.01 -0.80 -2.88
C GLU A 110 2.01 -1.94 -2.65
N ALA A 111 3.27 -1.78 -3.06
CA ALA A 111 4.28 -2.81 -2.85
C ALA A 111 4.54 -3.10 -1.37
N LEU A 112 4.53 -2.10 -0.49
CA LEU A 112 4.64 -2.30 0.96
C LEU A 112 3.44 -3.08 1.50
N ILE A 113 2.22 -2.75 1.08
CA ILE A 113 1.01 -3.51 1.44
C ILE A 113 1.13 -4.96 0.96
N GLY A 114 1.59 -5.17 -0.28
CA GLY A 114 1.82 -6.50 -0.84
C GLY A 114 2.86 -7.29 -0.07
N ALA A 115 3.95 -6.66 0.38
CA ALA A 115 4.98 -7.28 1.20
C ALA A 115 4.43 -7.71 2.58
N ILE A 116 3.65 -6.84 3.23
CA ILE A 116 3.00 -7.16 4.51
C ILE A 116 2.01 -8.31 4.33
N HIS A 117 1.22 -8.30 3.26
CA HIS A 117 0.30 -9.40 2.95
C HIS A 117 1.04 -10.72 2.73
N GLN A 118 2.12 -10.69 1.95
CA GLN A 118 2.89 -11.87 1.58
C GLN A 118 3.54 -12.56 2.80
N GLU A 119 3.95 -11.80 3.83
CA GLU A 119 4.53 -12.36 5.05
C GLU A 119 3.52 -12.58 6.18
N GLY A 120 2.64 -11.61 6.41
CA GLY A 120 1.75 -11.53 7.57
C GLY A 120 0.29 -11.87 7.28
N GLY A 121 -0.07 -12.11 6.01
CA GLY A 121 -1.44 -12.39 5.58
C GLY A 121 -2.34 -11.14 5.53
N VAL A 122 -3.58 -11.36 5.08
CA VAL A 122 -4.55 -10.28 4.82
C VAL A 122 -4.87 -9.45 6.06
N GLU A 123 -4.97 -10.06 7.24
CA GLU A 123 -5.33 -9.33 8.47
C GLU A 123 -4.27 -8.32 8.91
N GLN A 124 -2.99 -8.63 8.71
CA GLN A 124 -1.90 -7.69 9.03
C GLN A 124 -1.81 -6.57 7.99
N ALA A 125 -2.06 -6.88 6.73
CA ALA A 125 -2.17 -5.87 5.68
C ALA A 125 -3.35 -4.92 5.94
N LYS A 126 -4.53 -5.43 6.33
CA LYS A 126 -5.69 -4.61 6.70
C LYS A 126 -5.37 -3.65 7.83
N LYS A 127 -4.75 -4.13 8.91
CA LYS A 127 -4.31 -3.26 10.03
C LYS A 127 -3.36 -2.16 9.59
N SER A 128 -2.43 -2.50 8.70
CA SER A 128 -1.46 -1.55 8.16
C SER A 128 -2.14 -0.50 7.26
N ILE A 129 -3.10 -0.90 6.44
CA ILE A 129 -3.92 0.01 5.61
C ILE A 129 -4.73 0.95 6.50
N TYR A 130 -5.40 0.43 7.54
CA TYR A 130 -6.16 1.26 8.47
C TYR A 130 -5.28 2.33 9.11
N LYS A 131 -4.05 1.96 9.50
CA LYS A 131 -3.10 2.91 10.08
C LYS A 131 -2.58 3.93 9.06
N LEU A 132 -2.26 3.50 7.84
CA LEU A 132 -1.77 4.38 6.76
C LEU A 132 -2.84 5.36 6.24
N TRP A 133 -4.11 4.97 6.30
CA TRP A 133 -5.25 5.79 5.89
C TRP A 133 -5.95 6.51 7.06
N ASP A 134 -5.43 6.39 8.28
CA ASP A 134 -6.03 6.91 9.50
C ASP A 134 -7.51 6.53 9.66
N LEU A 135 -7.86 5.28 9.32
CA LEU A 135 -9.22 4.75 9.41
C LEU A 135 -9.55 4.26 10.81
N THR A 136 -10.79 4.48 11.23
CA THR A 136 -11.31 3.98 12.50
C THR A 136 -12.23 2.79 12.27
N TYR A 137 -12.18 1.80 13.17
CA TYR A 137 -13.21 0.77 13.21
C TYR A 137 -14.49 1.38 13.80
N SER A 138 -15.61 1.27 13.09
CA SER A 138 -16.90 1.54 13.73
C SER A 138 -17.27 0.36 14.63
N THR A 139 -17.13 0.57 15.93
CA THR A 139 -17.67 -0.32 16.96
C THR A 139 -19.17 -0.08 17.13
N ASN A 140 -19.97 -0.18 16.07
CA ASN A 140 -21.43 -0.18 16.18
C ASN A 140 -21.98 -1.52 15.75
N LYS A 141 -21.70 -2.55 16.58
CA LYS A 141 -22.59 -3.69 16.73
C LYS A 141 -23.66 -3.29 17.76
N THR A 142 -24.57 -2.40 17.39
CA THR A 142 -25.86 -2.35 18.08
C THR A 142 -26.63 -3.56 17.58
N ILE A 143 -26.52 -4.64 18.35
CA ILE A 143 -27.35 -5.83 18.25
C ILE A 143 -28.79 -5.34 18.48
N TYR A 144 -29.65 -5.46 17.48
CA TYR A 144 -31.09 -5.50 17.66
C TYR A 144 -31.54 -6.96 17.51
#